data_AF-A0A8C1KVC0-F1
#
_entry.id   AF-A0A8C1KVC0-F1
#
_cell.length_a   1.000
_cell.length_b   1.000
_cell.length_c   1.000
_cell.angle_alpha   90.00
_cell.angle_beta   90.00
_cell.angle_gamma   90.00
#
_symmetry.space_group_name_H-M   'P 1'
#
loop_
_entity.id
_entity.type
_entity.pdbx_description
1 polymer ?
#
loop_
_entity_poly.entity_id
_entity_poly.type
_entity_poly.pdbx_seq_one_letter_code
_entity_poly.pdbx_strand_id
1 'polypeptide(L)'
;VSDSEFSRSVILIPAGEYDYDLVVVGGGSGGLACSKEGRFHSYFAVLDFVEPSLKGTKWGLGGTCVNVGCVPKKLMHQAALLGTALRDARKYGWQIPESQTAMAEAVQNHMKSLNWGHRVQLQDKKVKYLNMKGSLVDEHTVRAVDAKGKEMKMSARNIVFAAGGRPKYPTHVPGAEEFGITSDDLLFSFTVCVCKDVALECAGFLAGIGLDTTVMVRRIALRGFDQQMSGLVTVYMEAHGIKFSWKCTPKRVKKLPSGLLQVTWMDLNTTEEHQDTFNSVLWAVGRAPETKTLNLEKIIVAADEATSVPNIFAIGDIAEGRPELTPTAIKAGRLLARRLVGRSTELMNYENVATTVFTPLEYGCVGLSEEEAERRHGKDQIEVYHAFYKPLEFTVAERDATQCYIKVVCLQEGEQRVLGLHFTGPNAGEVTQGFSLGFQCGLTYEHLRNTVRTHPTCAEELVKLNITKRSGLDATVTGC
;
A
#
# COMPACT_ATOMS: atom_id res chain seq x y z
N VAL A 1 22.19 -27.05 36.80
CA VAL A 1 23.12 -27.77 35.91
C VAL A 1 23.11 -27.02 34.59
N SER A 2 24.16 -26.20 34.38
CA SER A 2 24.59 -25.44 33.17
C SER A 2 23.48 -24.86 32.28
N ASP A 3 23.20 -23.55 32.21
CA ASP A 3 24.09 -22.42 31.86
C ASP A 3 25.16 -22.78 30.82
N SER A 4 24.80 -22.63 29.54
CA SER A 4 25.75 -22.56 28.42
C SER A 4 25.25 -21.55 27.37
N GLU A 5 25.80 -20.34 27.50
CA GLU A 5 26.28 -19.45 26.44
C GLU A 5 25.56 -19.46 25.07
N PHE A 6 24.79 -18.40 24.82
CA PHE A 6 24.70 -17.77 23.50
C PHE A 6 24.83 -16.24 23.64
N SER A 7 25.94 -15.81 24.25
CA SER A 7 26.41 -14.44 24.10
C SER A 7 27.08 -14.31 22.73
N ARG A 8 26.32 -13.93 21.69
CA ARG A 8 26.93 -13.44 20.44
C ARG A 8 27.58 -12.10 20.74
N SER A 9 28.88 -12.15 20.99
CA SER A 9 29.74 -10.97 21.01
C SER A 9 29.64 -10.27 19.66
N VAL A 10 29.18 -9.02 19.67
CA VAL A 10 29.33 -8.12 18.54
C VAL A 10 30.83 -7.89 18.39
N ILE A 11 31.44 -8.53 17.39
CA ILE A 11 32.85 -8.31 17.08
C ILE A 11 32.99 -6.86 16.59
N LEU A 12 33.45 -5.97 17.47
CA LEU A 12 33.90 -4.63 17.12
C LEU A 12 35.25 -4.76 16.41
N ILE A 13 35.20 -5.04 15.10
CA ILE A 13 36.39 -5.02 14.21
C ILE A 13 36.80 -3.55 13.98
N PRO A 14 38.11 -3.20 13.92
CA PRO A 14 38.58 -1.81 13.89
C PRO A 14 38.04 -0.99 12.72
N ALA A 15 38.01 0.33 12.88
CA ALA A 15 37.73 1.27 11.79
C ALA A 15 38.82 1.15 10.70
N GLY A 16 38.41 0.99 9.42
CA GLY A 16 39.31 1.05 8.26
C GLY A 16 39.37 -0.19 7.36
N GLU A 17 38.64 -1.27 7.64
CA GLU A 17 38.65 -2.49 6.80
C GLU A 17 37.73 -2.41 5.58
N TYR A 18 36.63 -1.66 5.67
CA TYR A 18 35.64 -1.50 4.60
C TYR A 18 35.47 -0.01 4.23
N ASP A 19 35.08 0.26 2.99
CA ASP A 19 34.79 1.63 2.51
C ASP A 19 33.60 2.24 3.26
N TYR A 20 32.64 1.40 3.67
CA TYR A 20 31.41 1.80 4.36
C TYR A 20 31.05 0.84 5.50
N ASP A 21 30.42 1.36 6.55
CA ASP A 21 29.82 0.55 7.61
C ASP A 21 28.50 -0.10 7.15
N LEU A 22 27.78 0.58 6.25
CA LEU A 22 26.53 0.12 5.69
C LEU A 22 26.36 0.63 4.26
N VAL A 23 26.08 -0.29 3.34
CA VAL A 23 25.58 0.04 2.00
C VAL A 23 24.13 -0.41 1.89
N VAL A 24 23.25 0.53 1.55
CA VAL A 24 21.83 0.24 1.29
C VAL A 24 21.59 0.24 -0.21
N VAL A 25 21.05 -0.85 -0.74
CA VAL A 25 20.68 -1.01 -2.15
C VAL A 25 19.18 -0.78 -2.30
N GLY A 26 18.81 0.43 -2.73
CA GLY A 26 17.44 0.89 -2.92
C GLY A 26 17.15 2.18 -2.15
N GLY A 27 16.93 3.29 -2.86
CA GLY A 27 16.60 4.60 -2.29
C GLY A 27 15.10 4.83 -2.04
N GLY A 28 14.37 3.76 -1.68
CA GLY A 28 12.95 3.80 -1.37
C GLY A 28 12.64 4.05 0.12
N SER A 29 11.39 3.83 0.51
CA SER A 29 10.90 4.12 1.86
C SER A 29 11.73 3.47 2.98
N GLY A 30 11.95 2.15 2.90
CA GLY A 30 12.76 1.43 3.88
C GLY A 30 14.24 1.77 3.81
N GLY A 31 14.81 1.83 2.60
CA GLY A 31 16.23 2.10 2.42
C GLY A 31 16.66 3.50 2.83
N LEU A 32 15.86 4.53 2.52
CA LEU A 32 16.09 5.89 3.00
C LEU A 32 15.93 5.98 4.52
N ALA A 33 14.98 5.26 5.12
CA ALA A 33 14.80 5.25 6.56
C ALA A 33 16.00 4.58 7.27
N CYS A 34 16.48 3.45 6.74
CA CYS A 34 17.64 2.72 7.24
C CYS A 34 18.94 3.54 7.13
N SER A 35 19.25 4.03 5.93
CA SER A 35 20.47 4.81 5.66
C SER A 35 20.55 6.12 6.45
N LYS A 36 19.41 6.75 6.75
CA LYS A 36 19.37 7.98 7.55
C LYS A 36 19.50 7.75 9.06
N GLU A 37 19.52 6.52 9.55
CA GLU A 37 19.52 6.23 10.99
C GLU A 37 20.94 5.98 11.55
N GLY A 38 21.98 6.21 10.74
CA GLY A 38 23.39 6.11 11.15
C GLY A 38 23.77 7.03 12.33
N ARG A 39 24.91 6.74 12.96
CA ARG A 39 25.48 7.51 14.09
C ARG A 39 26.57 8.47 13.60
N PHE A 40 26.97 9.41 14.46
CA PHE A 40 28.23 10.13 14.27
C PHE A 40 29.39 9.15 14.04
N HIS A 41 30.17 9.40 13.00
CA HIS A 41 31.29 8.57 12.52
C HIS A 41 30.90 7.27 11.79
N SER A 42 29.62 7.02 11.53
CA SER A 42 29.21 5.95 10.61
C SER A 42 29.32 6.41 9.15
N TYR A 43 29.97 5.62 8.31
CA TYR A 43 30.10 5.86 6.87
C TYR A 43 29.06 5.04 6.12
N PHE A 44 27.91 5.66 5.83
CA PHE A 44 26.80 4.99 5.15
C PHE A 44 26.68 5.46 3.70
N ALA A 45 26.35 4.54 2.81
CA ALA A 45 25.98 4.83 1.42
C ALA A 45 24.60 4.29 1.08
N VAL A 46 23.92 4.98 0.17
CA VAL A 46 22.67 4.50 -0.43
C VAL A 46 22.76 4.58 -1.94
N LEU A 47 22.52 3.44 -2.57
CA LEU A 47 22.42 3.28 -4.01
C LEU A 47 20.95 3.35 -4.40
N ASP A 48 20.61 4.23 -5.34
CA ASP A 48 19.27 4.30 -5.93
C ASP A 48 19.40 4.31 -7.44
N PHE A 49 18.61 3.49 -8.13
CA PHE A 49 18.57 3.50 -9.58
C PHE A 49 17.19 3.07 -10.06
N VAL A 50 16.53 3.95 -10.79
CA VAL A 50 15.23 3.69 -11.38
C VAL A 50 15.44 3.26 -12.83
N GLU A 51 15.27 1.96 -13.09
CA GLU A 51 15.15 1.48 -14.45
C GLU A 51 13.86 2.03 -15.08
N PRO A 52 13.92 2.61 -16.28
CA PRO A 52 12.73 3.09 -16.97
C PRO A 52 11.66 2.00 -17.07
N SER A 53 10.39 2.36 -16.94
CA SER A 53 9.29 1.45 -17.26
C SER A 53 9.35 1.03 -18.74
N LEU A 54 8.50 0.09 -19.14
CA LEU A 54 8.35 -0.28 -20.56
C LEU A 54 7.91 0.91 -21.44
N LYS A 55 7.41 2.00 -20.85
CA LYS A 55 7.05 3.26 -21.54
C LYS A 55 8.13 4.33 -21.43
N GLY A 56 9.29 4.00 -20.87
CA GLY A 56 10.39 4.94 -20.67
C GLY A 56 10.22 5.87 -19.46
N THR A 57 9.17 5.67 -18.64
CA THR A 57 8.91 6.50 -17.47
C THR A 57 9.96 6.25 -16.40
N LYS A 58 10.51 7.34 -15.84
CA LYS A 58 11.50 7.32 -14.75
C LYS A 58 11.23 8.48 -13.80
N TRP A 59 11.74 8.37 -12.57
CA TRP A 59 11.52 9.35 -11.51
C TRP A 59 12.75 9.54 -10.62
N GLY A 60 12.63 10.40 -9.61
CA GLY A 60 13.71 10.74 -8.68
C GLY A 60 13.75 9.90 -7.40
N LEU A 61 14.68 10.25 -6.51
CA LEU A 61 14.89 9.58 -5.23
C LEU A 61 13.63 9.56 -4.34
N GLY A 62 13.39 8.47 -3.61
CA GLY A 62 12.21 8.33 -2.73
C GLY A 62 11.45 7.02 -2.92
N GLY A 63 11.77 6.27 -3.97
CA GLY A 63 11.16 5.00 -4.31
C GLY A 63 9.70 5.12 -4.77
N THR A 64 9.01 3.99 -4.77
CA THR A 64 7.64 3.85 -5.30
C THR A 64 6.65 4.77 -4.61
N CYS A 65 6.59 4.80 -3.27
CA CYS A 65 5.53 5.53 -2.57
C CYS A 65 5.53 7.03 -2.88
N VAL A 66 6.71 7.65 -2.98
CA VAL A 66 6.86 9.08 -3.27
C VAL A 66 6.48 9.41 -4.71
N ASN A 67 6.86 8.56 -5.67
CA ASN A 67 6.84 8.92 -7.09
C ASN A 67 5.69 8.31 -7.89
N VAL A 68 5.28 7.08 -7.58
CA VAL A 68 4.33 6.28 -8.39
C VAL A 68 3.43 5.40 -7.53
N GLY A 69 3.24 5.80 -6.26
CA GLY A 69 2.52 5.02 -5.26
C GLY A 69 1.68 5.91 -4.36
N CYS A 70 1.83 5.76 -3.03
CA CYS A 70 0.92 6.36 -2.06
C CYS A 70 0.71 7.87 -2.22
N VAL A 71 1.77 8.65 -2.48
CA VAL A 71 1.70 10.12 -2.59
C VAL A 71 0.85 10.54 -3.79
N PRO A 72 1.23 10.25 -5.06
CA PRO A 72 0.39 10.61 -6.21
C PRO A 72 -0.99 9.98 -6.15
N LYS A 73 -1.10 8.70 -5.70
CA LYS A 73 -2.39 8.03 -5.53
C LYS A 73 -3.32 8.83 -4.63
N LYS A 74 -2.86 9.24 -3.44
CA LYS A 74 -3.73 9.95 -2.50
C LYS A 74 -4.00 11.39 -2.92
N LEU A 75 -3.09 12.04 -3.63
CA LEU A 75 -3.34 13.37 -4.22
C LEU A 75 -4.38 13.31 -5.36
N MET A 76 -4.35 12.29 -6.20
CA MET A 76 -5.37 12.07 -7.23
C MET A 76 -6.73 11.68 -6.63
N HIS A 77 -6.72 10.82 -5.60
CA HIS A 77 -7.91 10.53 -4.79
C HIS A 77 -8.50 11.80 -4.17
N GLN A 78 -7.67 12.68 -3.60
CA GLN A 78 -8.13 13.96 -3.07
C GLN A 78 -8.77 14.85 -4.14
N ALA A 79 -8.24 14.88 -5.37
CA ALA A 79 -8.85 15.62 -6.46
C ALA A 79 -10.24 15.08 -6.83
N ALA A 80 -10.42 13.75 -6.84
CA ALA A 80 -11.72 13.11 -7.02
C ALA A 80 -12.69 13.43 -5.87
N LEU A 81 -12.21 13.44 -4.62
CA LEU A 81 -13.00 13.86 -3.46
C LEU A 81 -13.40 15.33 -3.56
N LEU A 82 -12.51 16.22 -4.02
CA LEU A 82 -12.82 17.63 -4.26
C LEU A 82 -13.90 17.79 -5.34
N GLY A 83 -13.86 17.01 -6.41
CA GLY A 83 -14.93 16.98 -7.41
C GLY A 83 -16.30 16.64 -6.80
N THR A 84 -16.32 15.73 -5.82
CA THR A 84 -17.54 15.43 -5.04
C THR A 84 -17.92 16.57 -4.10
N ALA A 85 -16.95 17.15 -3.39
CA ALA A 85 -17.19 18.27 -2.49
C ALA A 85 -17.75 19.50 -3.22
N LEU A 86 -17.34 19.77 -4.46
CA LEU A 86 -17.90 20.85 -5.29
C LEU A 86 -19.38 20.59 -5.64
N ARG A 87 -19.78 19.34 -5.85
CA ARG A 87 -21.20 18.97 -6.03
C ARG A 87 -21.97 19.15 -4.73
N ASP A 88 -21.42 18.65 -3.63
CA ASP A 88 -22.02 18.73 -2.29
C ASP A 88 -22.21 20.21 -1.89
N ALA A 89 -21.22 21.07 -2.13
CA ALA A 89 -21.25 22.49 -1.79
C ALA A 89 -22.47 23.23 -2.37
N ARG A 90 -22.96 22.85 -3.56
CA ARG A 90 -24.18 23.43 -4.15
C ARG A 90 -25.41 23.18 -3.28
N LYS A 91 -25.52 22.01 -2.65
CA LYS A 91 -26.60 21.68 -1.72
C LYS A 91 -26.49 22.41 -0.38
N TYR A 92 -25.27 22.78 0.01
CA TYR A 92 -25.02 23.67 1.14
C TYR A 92 -25.15 25.18 0.80
N GLY A 93 -25.60 25.53 -0.41
CA GLY A 93 -25.93 26.91 -0.80
C GLY A 93 -24.83 27.66 -1.57
N TRP A 94 -23.72 27.00 -1.92
CA TRP A 94 -22.64 27.65 -2.68
C TRP A 94 -22.95 27.73 -4.17
N GLN A 95 -22.74 28.90 -4.77
CA GLN A 95 -22.78 29.10 -6.22
C GLN A 95 -21.36 28.97 -6.79
N ILE A 96 -21.13 27.91 -7.57
CA ILE A 96 -19.78 27.56 -8.06
C ILE A 96 -19.78 27.47 -9.58
N PRO A 97 -19.00 28.33 -10.29
CA PRO A 97 -18.81 28.21 -11.73
C PRO A 97 -17.94 26.98 -12.07
N GLU A 98 -18.16 26.39 -13.24
CA GLU A 98 -17.33 25.27 -13.71
C GLU A 98 -15.93 25.76 -14.07
N SER A 99 -14.90 25.00 -13.67
CA SER A 99 -13.50 25.29 -13.97
C SER A 99 -12.76 24.00 -14.30
N GLN A 100 -11.80 24.08 -15.23
CA GLN A 100 -10.94 22.97 -15.61
C GLN A 100 -9.70 22.91 -14.72
N THR A 101 -9.27 21.71 -14.34
CA THR A 101 -8.19 21.51 -13.36
C THR A 101 -6.85 21.14 -13.99
N ALA A 102 -5.78 21.85 -13.61
CA ALA A 102 -4.38 21.51 -13.89
C ALA A 102 -3.77 20.58 -12.82
N MET A 103 -4.37 19.39 -12.58
CA MET A 103 -3.95 18.48 -11.50
C MET A 103 -2.53 17.91 -11.71
N ALA A 104 -2.20 17.52 -12.94
CA ALA A 104 -0.98 16.79 -13.28
C ALA A 104 0.30 17.48 -12.83
N GLU A 105 0.41 18.75 -13.20
CA GLU A 105 1.58 19.56 -12.94
C GLU A 105 1.79 19.78 -11.45
N ALA A 106 0.72 20.10 -10.71
CA ALA A 106 0.77 20.30 -9.27
C ALA A 106 1.25 19.04 -8.53
N VAL A 107 0.73 17.87 -8.92
CA VAL A 107 1.09 16.58 -8.33
C VAL A 107 2.55 16.23 -8.65
N GLN A 108 3.02 16.45 -9.89
CA GLN A 108 4.44 16.27 -10.23
C GLN A 108 5.39 17.22 -9.51
N ASN A 109 5.00 18.49 -9.36
CA ASN A 109 5.82 19.49 -8.66
C ASN A 109 6.01 19.13 -7.19
N HIS A 110 4.97 18.57 -6.54
CA HIS A 110 5.09 18.05 -5.19
C HIS A 110 6.04 16.84 -5.10
N MET A 111 5.99 15.90 -6.05
CA MET A 111 6.94 14.77 -6.06
C MET A 111 8.40 15.25 -6.21
N LYS A 112 8.63 16.21 -7.12
CA LYS A 112 9.97 16.79 -7.33
C LYS A 112 10.50 17.46 -6.06
N SER A 113 9.65 18.15 -5.30
CA SER A 113 10.06 18.76 -4.03
C SER A 113 10.42 17.71 -2.97
N LEU A 114 9.67 16.60 -2.89
CA LEU A 114 10.01 15.47 -2.02
C LEU A 114 11.33 14.79 -2.42
N ASN A 115 11.56 14.59 -3.73
CA ASN A 115 12.82 14.03 -4.23
C ASN A 115 14.01 14.91 -3.79
N TRP A 116 13.86 16.23 -3.92
CA TRP A 116 14.88 17.18 -3.49
C TRP A 116 15.08 17.15 -1.97
N GLY A 117 14.00 17.16 -1.19
CA GLY A 117 14.06 17.09 0.27
C GLY A 117 14.75 15.83 0.78
N HIS A 118 14.55 14.68 0.14
CA HIS A 118 15.28 13.46 0.48
C HIS A 118 16.78 13.55 0.19
N ARG A 119 17.20 14.21 -0.89
CA ARG A 119 18.62 14.45 -1.19
C ARG A 119 19.27 15.33 -0.14
N VAL A 120 18.59 16.42 0.25
CA VAL A 120 19.07 17.32 1.32
C VAL A 120 19.22 16.56 2.63
N GLN A 121 18.22 15.77 3.04
CA GLN A 121 18.30 14.97 4.27
C GLN A 121 19.46 13.95 4.27
N LEU A 122 19.79 13.35 3.12
CA LEU A 122 20.94 12.46 3.01
C LEU A 122 22.26 13.24 3.16
N GLN A 123 22.35 14.40 2.52
CA GLN A 123 23.52 15.29 2.62
C GLN A 123 23.75 15.78 4.06
N ASP A 124 22.70 16.25 4.74
CA ASP A 124 22.77 16.75 6.12
C ASP A 124 23.25 15.65 7.09
N LYS A 125 22.84 14.40 6.83
CA LYS A 125 23.24 13.22 7.59
C LYS A 125 24.56 12.60 7.11
N LYS A 126 25.25 13.23 6.15
CA LYS A 126 26.51 12.76 5.56
C LYS A 126 26.42 11.35 4.97
N VAL A 127 25.25 10.94 4.52
CA VAL A 127 25.05 9.67 3.81
C VAL A 127 25.45 9.85 2.36
N LYS A 128 26.34 9.00 1.86
CA LYS A 128 26.78 9.04 0.46
C LYS A 128 25.65 8.55 -0.45
N TYR A 129 25.01 9.48 -1.15
CA TYR A 129 24.03 9.16 -2.18
C TYR A 129 24.70 8.88 -3.53
N LEU A 130 24.36 7.76 -4.14
CA LEU A 130 24.86 7.33 -5.45
C LEU A 130 23.69 6.90 -6.33
N ASN A 131 23.49 7.61 -7.45
CA ASN A 131 22.46 7.25 -8.43
C ASN A 131 22.97 6.14 -9.36
N MET A 132 23.10 4.92 -8.82
CA MET A 132 23.74 3.78 -9.46
C MET A 132 23.01 2.48 -9.09
N LYS A 133 22.92 1.56 -10.04
CA LYS A 133 22.32 0.24 -9.84
C LYS A 133 23.30 -0.65 -9.07
N GLY A 134 22.92 -1.05 -7.86
CA GLY A 134 23.70 -1.95 -7.02
C GLY A 134 23.44 -3.43 -7.32
N SER A 135 24.50 -4.23 -7.28
CA SER A 135 24.47 -5.70 -7.40
C SER A 135 25.51 -6.30 -6.46
N LEU A 136 25.20 -7.43 -5.83
CA LEU A 136 26.12 -8.13 -4.94
C LEU A 136 27.21 -8.83 -5.75
N VAL A 137 28.47 -8.68 -5.36
CA VAL A 137 29.61 -9.41 -5.95
C VAL A 137 30.03 -10.57 -5.05
N ASP A 138 30.13 -10.28 -3.75
CA ASP A 138 30.44 -11.23 -2.67
C ASP A 138 29.78 -10.72 -1.37
N GLU A 139 30.02 -11.39 -0.25
CA GLU A 139 29.38 -11.09 1.03
C GLU A 139 29.60 -9.64 1.52
N HIS A 140 30.67 -8.98 1.10
CA HIS A 140 31.04 -7.63 1.56
C HIS A 140 31.19 -6.60 0.44
N THR A 141 31.05 -6.98 -0.83
CA THR A 141 31.30 -6.09 -1.97
C THR A 141 30.05 -5.87 -2.81
N VAL A 142 29.71 -4.60 -3.01
CA VAL A 142 28.65 -4.18 -3.93
C VAL A 142 29.27 -3.54 -5.19
N ARG A 143 28.86 -4.04 -6.35
CA ARG A 143 29.12 -3.42 -7.65
C ARG A 143 28.00 -2.44 -7.96
N ALA A 144 28.36 -1.20 -8.26
CA ALA A 144 27.44 -0.13 -8.61
C ALA A 144 27.71 0.36 -10.04
N VAL A 145 26.65 0.48 -10.84
CA VAL A 145 26.72 0.93 -12.25
C VAL A 145 25.81 2.13 -12.48
N ASP A 146 26.33 3.24 -13.02
CA ASP A 146 25.51 4.41 -13.34
C ASP A 146 24.78 4.26 -14.70
N ALA A 147 23.96 5.25 -15.04
CA ALA A 147 23.22 5.27 -16.31
C ALA A 147 24.11 5.31 -17.56
N LYS A 148 25.39 5.67 -17.43
CA LYS A 148 26.38 5.72 -18.52
C LYS A 148 27.22 4.45 -18.59
N GLY A 149 26.96 3.46 -17.74
CA GLY A 149 27.73 2.23 -17.66
C GLY A 149 29.04 2.35 -16.88
N LYS A 150 29.29 3.50 -16.21
CA LYS A 150 30.46 3.63 -15.34
C LYS A 150 30.26 2.75 -14.12
N GLU A 151 31.23 1.88 -13.88
CA GLU A 151 31.24 0.95 -12.77
C GLU A 151 32.11 1.44 -11.61
N MET A 152 31.69 1.12 -10.39
CA MET A 152 32.51 1.20 -9.19
C MET A 152 32.21 0.00 -8.28
N LYS A 153 33.20 -0.39 -7.48
CA LYS A 153 33.02 -1.36 -6.39
C LYS A 153 33.14 -0.62 -5.06
N MET A 154 32.38 -1.07 -4.07
CA MET A 154 32.44 -0.56 -2.70
C MET A 154 32.37 -1.74 -1.74
N SER A 155 33.27 -1.76 -0.76
CA SER A 155 33.24 -2.74 0.31
C SER A 155 32.42 -2.21 1.50
N ALA A 156 31.68 -3.10 2.17
CA ALA A 156 30.78 -2.73 3.25
C ALA A 156 30.75 -3.77 4.36
N ARG A 157 30.74 -3.32 5.62
CA ARG A 157 30.55 -4.23 6.76
C ARG A 157 29.18 -4.91 6.70
N ASN A 158 28.11 -4.13 6.50
CA ASN A 158 26.75 -4.62 6.35
C ASN A 158 26.14 -4.16 5.03
N ILE A 159 25.25 -4.99 4.45
CA ILE A 159 24.52 -4.68 3.23
C ILE A 159 23.02 -4.86 3.48
N VAL A 160 22.20 -3.88 3.08
CA VAL A 160 20.74 -3.95 3.19
C VAL A 160 20.10 -3.82 1.82
N PHE A 161 19.34 -4.83 1.41
CA PHE A 161 18.51 -4.79 0.21
C PHE A 161 17.14 -4.19 0.51
N ALA A 162 16.81 -3.12 -0.22
CA ALA A 162 15.55 -2.38 -0.11
C ALA A 162 15.05 -1.94 -1.50
N ALA A 163 15.28 -2.77 -2.52
CA ALA A 163 14.99 -2.45 -3.93
C ALA A 163 13.48 -2.40 -4.26
N GLY A 164 12.62 -2.89 -3.35
CA GLY A 164 11.17 -2.89 -3.52
C GLY A 164 10.71 -3.83 -4.63
N GLY A 165 9.69 -3.42 -5.39
CA GLY A 165 9.18 -4.17 -6.53
C GLY A 165 8.73 -3.28 -7.69
N ARG A 166 8.32 -3.90 -8.80
CA ARG A 166 7.79 -3.26 -10.01
C ARG A 166 6.45 -3.89 -10.43
N PRO A 167 5.55 -3.17 -11.12
CA PRO A 167 4.31 -3.75 -11.62
C PRO A 167 4.54 -4.95 -12.55
N LYS A 168 3.67 -5.97 -12.45
CA LYS A 168 3.66 -7.13 -13.36
C LYS A 168 2.83 -6.80 -14.59
N TYR A 169 3.31 -7.24 -15.75
CA TYR A 169 2.52 -7.32 -16.98
C TYR A 169 2.03 -8.76 -17.19
N PRO A 170 0.82 -8.96 -17.73
CA PRO A 170 0.35 -10.29 -18.12
C PRO A 170 1.03 -10.72 -19.43
N THR A 171 2.23 -11.27 -19.37
CA THR A 171 3.06 -11.66 -20.54
C THR A 171 2.41 -12.67 -21.47
N HIS A 172 1.42 -13.43 -20.98
CA HIS A 172 0.62 -14.37 -21.76
C HIS A 172 -0.47 -13.70 -22.61
N VAL A 173 -0.70 -12.39 -22.45
CA VAL A 173 -1.68 -11.61 -23.21
C VAL A 173 -0.94 -10.83 -24.31
N PRO A 174 -1.11 -11.19 -25.59
CA PRO A 174 -0.48 -10.46 -26.68
C PRO A 174 -0.90 -8.98 -26.68
N GLY A 175 0.07 -8.09 -26.87
CA GLY A 175 -0.10 -6.63 -26.87
C GLY A 175 -0.16 -5.99 -25.48
N ALA A 176 -0.11 -6.76 -24.38
CA ALA A 176 -0.19 -6.20 -23.03
C ALA A 176 0.99 -5.27 -22.70
N GLU A 177 2.22 -5.70 -22.98
CA GLU A 177 3.44 -4.91 -22.74
C GLU A 177 3.58 -3.76 -23.74
N GLU A 178 3.17 -3.96 -25.00
CA GLU A 178 3.31 -2.97 -26.07
C GLU A 178 2.34 -1.81 -25.92
N PHE A 179 1.07 -2.09 -25.57
CA PHE A 179 0.00 -1.09 -25.57
C PHE A 179 -0.51 -0.69 -24.19
N GLY A 180 -0.39 -1.56 -23.20
CA GLY A 180 -0.84 -1.25 -21.84
C GLY A 180 0.20 -0.51 -21.03
N ILE A 181 -0.26 0.14 -19.96
CA ILE A 181 0.52 0.92 -19.00
C ILE A 181 0.38 0.32 -17.60
N THR A 182 1.17 0.80 -16.65
CA THR A 182 1.07 0.42 -15.23
C THR A 182 0.92 1.65 -14.34
N SER A 183 0.80 1.45 -13.01
CA SER A 183 0.79 2.56 -12.05
C SER A 183 2.05 3.43 -12.15
N ASP A 184 3.17 2.86 -12.60
CA ASP A 184 4.42 3.59 -12.84
C ASP A 184 4.30 4.65 -13.94
N ASP A 185 3.35 4.47 -14.85
CA ASP A 185 3.13 5.30 -16.04
C ASP A 185 1.85 6.12 -15.95
N LEU A 186 1.07 5.94 -14.87
CA LEU A 186 -0.27 6.48 -14.72
C LEU A 186 -0.21 7.99 -14.45
N LEU A 187 -0.04 8.73 -15.53
CA LEU A 187 -0.13 10.18 -15.60
C LEU A 187 -1.00 10.51 -16.82
N PHE A 188 -2.32 10.52 -16.59
CA PHE A 188 -3.35 11.22 -17.38
C PHE A 188 -3.78 10.65 -18.74
N SER A 189 -4.36 9.44 -18.79
CA SER A 189 -5.17 8.98 -19.93
C SER A 189 -6.35 8.07 -19.50
N PHE A 190 -7.47 8.08 -20.23
CA PHE A 190 -8.70 7.30 -19.97
C PHE A 190 -8.45 5.80 -20.02
N THR A 191 -8.89 5.02 -19.04
CA THR A 191 -8.22 3.75 -18.71
C THR A 191 -9.16 2.61 -18.29
N VAL A 192 -8.96 1.43 -18.88
CA VAL A 192 -9.40 0.13 -18.31
C VAL A 192 -8.46 -0.28 -17.20
N CYS A 193 -8.96 -0.62 -16.02
CA CYS A 193 -8.16 -1.13 -14.93
C CYS A 193 -8.34 -2.66 -14.79
N VAL A 194 -7.25 -3.43 -14.83
CA VAL A 194 -7.31 -4.89 -14.60
C VAL A 194 -6.83 -5.23 -13.18
N CYS A 195 -7.66 -5.96 -12.44
CA CYS A 195 -7.82 -5.82 -10.98
C CYS A 195 -6.74 -6.42 -10.04
N LYS A 196 -6.40 -5.61 -9.03
CA LYS A 196 -6.03 -5.85 -7.60
C LYS A 196 -6.37 -4.55 -6.81
N ASP A 197 -5.92 -4.38 -5.57
CA ASP A 197 -6.26 -3.22 -4.72
C ASP A 197 -5.90 -1.87 -5.35
N VAL A 198 -4.67 -1.74 -5.90
CA VAL A 198 -4.22 -0.56 -6.66
C VAL A 198 -5.19 -0.25 -7.82
N ALA A 199 -5.79 -1.27 -8.43
CA ALA A 199 -6.74 -1.09 -9.52
C ALA A 199 -8.03 -0.39 -9.07
N LEU A 200 -8.53 -0.69 -7.86
CA LEU A 200 -9.77 -0.08 -7.37
C LEU A 200 -9.56 1.37 -6.95
N GLU A 201 -8.42 1.69 -6.34
CA GLU A 201 -8.06 3.07 -6.03
C GLU A 201 -7.91 3.90 -7.31
N CYS A 202 -7.17 3.38 -8.29
CA CYS A 202 -7.03 4.02 -9.61
C CYS A 202 -8.37 4.20 -10.30
N ALA A 203 -9.19 3.15 -10.38
CA ALA A 203 -10.50 3.25 -11.00
C ALA A 203 -11.39 4.29 -10.30
N GLY A 204 -11.32 4.31 -8.96
CA GLY A 204 -12.03 5.26 -8.12
C GLY A 204 -11.73 6.71 -8.45
N PHE A 205 -10.45 7.10 -8.42
CA PHE A 205 -10.10 8.50 -8.68
C PHE A 205 -10.25 8.87 -10.16
N LEU A 206 -10.06 7.93 -11.11
CA LEU A 206 -10.26 8.19 -12.54
C LEU A 206 -11.74 8.48 -12.84
N ALA A 207 -12.65 7.69 -12.29
CA ALA A 207 -14.09 7.98 -12.38
C ALA A 207 -14.47 9.26 -11.65
N GLY A 208 -13.88 9.51 -10.47
CA GLY A 208 -14.16 10.71 -9.68
C GLY A 208 -13.74 12.03 -10.33
N ILE A 209 -12.73 12.01 -11.22
CA ILE A 209 -12.37 13.16 -12.07
C ILE A 209 -13.09 13.16 -13.44
N GLY A 210 -14.06 12.26 -13.64
CA GLY A 210 -14.98 12.28 -14.79
C GLY A 210 -14.61 11.36 -15.95
N LEU A 211 -13.69 10.40 -15.79
CA LEU A 211 -13.30 9.47 -16.86
C LEU A 211 -14.18 8.21 -16.85
N ASP A 212 -14.65 7.79 -18.02
CA ASP A 212 -15.31 6.48 -18.18
C ASP A 212 -14.33 5.35 -17.86
N THR A 213 -14.66 4.56 -16.85
CA THR A 213 -13.74 3.63 -16.22
C THR A 213 -14.40 2.26 -16.07
N THR A 214 -13.71 1.24 -16.55
CA THR A 214 -14.12 -0.16 -16.42
C THR A 214 -13.06 -0.96 -15.66
N VAL A 215 -13.49 -1.76 -14.68
CA VAL A 215 -12.65 -2.65 -13.88
C VAL A 215 -12.90 -4.10 -14.28
N MET A 216 -11.85 -4.80 -14.71
CA MET A 216 -11.93 -6.23 -15.01
C MET A 216 -11.45 -7.06 -13.83
N VAL A 217 -12.34 -7.89 -13.27
CA VAL A 217 -12.07 -8.70 -12.07
C VAL A 217 -12.04 -10.18 -12.42
N ARG A 218 -10.90 -10.85 -12.20
CA ARG A 218 -10.74 -12.27 -12.55
C ARG A 218 -11.51 -13.23 -11.63
N ARG A 219 -11.51 -12.99 -10.32
CA ARG A 219 -12.17 -13.89 -9.34
C ARG A 219 -12.88 -13.13 -8.23
N ILE A 220 -12.13 -12.41 -7.41
CA ILE A 220 -12.64 -11.63 -6.27
C ILE A 220 -11.89 -10.30 -6.23
N ALA A 221 -12.54 -9.26 -5.70
CA ALA A 221 -11.91 -7.99 -5.40
C ALA A 221 -11.16 -8.07 -4.05
N LEU A 222 -10.16 -7.21 -3.87
CA LEU A 222 -9.37 -7.08 -2.64
C LEU A 222 -8.98 -8.41 -1.99
N ARG A 223 -8.35 -9.32 -2.75
CA ARG A 223 -7.93 -10.62 -2.23
C ARG A 223 -6.99 -10.43 -1.03
N GLY A 224 -7.33 -11.04 0.10
CA GLY A 224 -6.57 -10.94 1.35
C GLY A 224 -7.15 -9.93 2.33
N PHE A 225 -8.15 -9.14 1.91
CA PHE A 225 -9.00 -8.36 2.78
C PHE A 225 -10.30 -9.11 3.08
N ASP A 226 -10.98 -8.66 4.12
CA ASP A 226 -12.33 -9.10 4.46
C ASP A 226 -13.29 -8.96 3.27
N GLN A 227 -13.85 -10.09 2.84
CA GLN A 227 -14.65 -10.15 1.61
C GLN A 227 -16.02 -9.46 1.73
N GLN A 228 -16.59 -9.34 2.94
CA GLN A 228 -17.80 -8.54 3.14
C GLN A 228 -17.51 -7.07 2.87
N MET A 229 -16.41 -6.57 3.43
CA MET A 229 -15.98 -5.17 3.26
C MET A 229 -15.61 -4.89 1.80
N SER A 230 -14.94 -5.83 1.13
CA SER A 230 -14.66 -5.71 -0.30
C SER A 230 -15.93 -5.60 -1.13
N GLY A 231 -16.99 -6.35 -0.82
CA GLY A 231 -18.27 -6.27 -1.52
C GLY A 231 -18.92 -4.90 -1.37
N LEU A 232 -18.93 -4.34 -0.16
CA LEU A 232 -19.45 -2.99 0.10
C LEU A 232 -18.72 -1.92 -0.70
N VAL A 233 -17.38 -1.99 -0.75
CA VAL A 233 -16.57 -1.07 -1.55
C VAL A 233 -16.92 -1.16 -3.04
N THR A 234 -17.02 -2.37 -3.60
CA THR A 234 -17.31 -2.52 -5.03
C THR A 234 -18.73 -2.14 -5.39
N VAL A 235 -19.72 -2.42 -4.54
CA VAL A 235 -21.11 -1.98 -4.74
C VAL A 235 -21.18 -0.45 -4.74
N TYR A 236 -20.48 0.22 -3.83
CA TYR A 236 -20.42 1.69 -3.83
C TYR A 236 -19.79 2.22 -5.12
N MET A 237 -18.70 1.61 -5.60
CA MET A 237 -18.05 1.99 -6.85
C MET A 237 -18.97 1.82 -8.08
N GLU A 238 -19.71 0.71 -8.16
CA GLU A 238 -20.70 0.45 -9.21
C GLU A 238 -21.82 1.50 -9.20
N ALA A 239 -22.37 1.81 -8.01
CA ALA A 239 -23.38 2.85 -7.85
C ALA A 239 -22.90 4.25 -8.26
N HIS A 240 -21.57 4.47 -8.28
CA HIS A 240 -20.94 5.73 -8.67
C HIS A 240 -20.35 5.70 -10.10
N GLY A 241 -20.86 4.82 -10.95
CA GLY A 241 -20.62 4.84 -12.40
C GLY A 241 -19.41 4.07 -12.88
N ILE A 242 -18.72 3.33 -12.00
CA ILE A 242 -17.62 2.44 -12.39
C ILE A 242 -18.20 1.12 -12.89
N LYS A 243 -17.88 0.73 -14.11
CA LYS A 243 -18.33 -0.53 -14.69
C LYS A 243 -17.45 -1.69 -14.23
N PHE A 244 -18.04 -2.83 -13.90
CA PHE A 244 -17.28 -4.03 -13.55
C PHE A 244 -17.53 -5.18 -14.53
N SER A 245 -16.45 -5.73 -15.07
CA SER A 245 -16.46 -7.00 -15.81
C SER A 245 -16.01 -8.11 -14.88
N TRP A 246 -16.96 -8.73 -14.20
CA TRP A 246 -16.72 -9.78 -13.22
C TRP A 246 -16.40 -11.13 -13.86
N LYS A 247 -15.53 -11.90 -13.19
CA LYS A 247 -15.07 -13.22 -13.64
C LYS A 247 -14.50 -13.18 -15.06
N CYS A 248 -13.83 -12.11 -15.45
CA CYS A 248 -13.25 -11.96 -16.79
C CYS A 248 -11.72 -12.09 -16.78
N THR A 249 -11.15 -12.62 -17.87
CA THR A 249 -9.69 -12.63 -18.10
C THR A 249 -9.33 -12.03 -19.46
N PRO A 250 -8.37 -11.09 -19.52
CA PRO A 250 -7.92 -10.54 -20.80
C PRO A 250 -7.28 -11.63 -21.67
N LYS A 251 -7.52 -11.55 -22.98
CA LYS A 251 -6.99 -12.48 -23.99
C LYS A 251 -6.03 -11.79 -24.95
N ARG A 252 -6.31 -10.55 -25.36
CA ARG A 252 -5.49 -9.80 -26.31
C ARG A 252 -5.75 -8.30 -26.20
N VAL A 253 -4.73 -7.48 -26.46
CA VAL A 253 -4.87 -6.05 -26.71
C VAL A 253 -4.33 -5.71 -28.09
N LYS A 254 -5.08 -4.97 -28.89
CA LYS A 254 -4.68 -4.53 -30.23
C LYS A 254 -4.91 -3.03 -30.39
N LYS A 255 -3.92 -2.30 -30.90
CA LYS A 255 -4.11 -0.92 -31.33
C LYS A 255 -4.82 -0.86 -32.68
N LEU A 256 -5.95 -0.16 -32.74
CA LEU A 256 -6.73 0.04 -33.95
C LEU A 256 -6.18 1.23 -34.77
N PRO A 257 -6.50 1.34 -36.07
CA PRO A 257 -6.12 2.49 -36.89
C PRO A 257 -6.63 3.83 -36.35
N SER A 258 -7.73 3.82 -35.59
CA SER A 258 -8.28 5.00 -34.89
C SER A 258 -7.41 5.49 -33.73
N GLY A 259 -6.39 4.72 -33.33
CA GLY A 259 -5.56 4.98 -32.14
C GLY A 259 -6.10 4.38 -30.85
N LEU A 260 -7.37 3.91 -30.83
CA LEU A 260 -7.96 3.22 -29.68
C LEU A 260 -7.36 1.81 -29.50
N LEU A 261 -7.39 1.34 -28.26
CA LEU A 261 -6.99 -0.01 -27.88
C LEU A 261 -8.22 -0.90 -27.79
N GLN A 262 -8.31 -1.89 -28.66
CA GLN A 262 -9.31 -2.95 -28.54
C GLN A 262 -8.81 -4.00 -27.55
N VAL A 263 -9.57 -4.25 -26.51
CA VAL A 263 -9.31 -5.30 -25.52
C VAL A 263 -10.30 -6.43 -25.78
N THR A 264 -9.78 -7.64 -25.96
CA THR A 264 -10.55 -8.87 -26.03
C THR A 264 -10.39 -9.62 -24.72
N TRP A 265 -11.47 -10.11 -24.14
CA TRP A 265 -11.46 -10.91 -22.90
C TRP A 265 -12.45 -12.06 -22.95
N MET A 266 -12.25 -13.02 -22.06
CA MET A 266 -13.10 -14.19 -21.90
C MET A 266 -13.85 -14.10 -20.58
N ASP A 267 -15.15 -14.33 -20.61
CA ASP A 267 -15.96 -14.58 -19.43
C ASP A 267 -15.68 -15.99 -18.92
N LEU A 268 -15.28 -16.13 -17.65
CA LEU A 268 -14.88 -17.40 -17.05
C LEU A 268 -16.06 -18.27 -16.61
N ASN A 269 -17.28 -17.72 -16.58
CA ASN A 269 -18.51 -18.47 -16.31
C ASN A 269 -19.11 -19.03 -17.60
N THR A 270 -19.22 -18.20 -18.65
CA THR A 270 -19.88 -18.60 -19.91
C THR A 270 -18.91 -19.11 -20.97
N THR A 271 -17.60 -18.83 -20.81
CA THR A 271 -16.55 -19.05 -21.81
C THR A 271 -16.72 -18.23 -23.09
N GLU A 272 -17.64 -17.26 -23.09
CA GLU A 272 -17.86 -16.34 -24.20
C GLU A 272 -16.71 -15.32 -24.31
N GLU A 273 -16.39 -14.95 -25.55
CA GLU A 273 -15.42 -13.92 -25.85
C GLU A 273 -16.14 -12.59 -26.07
N HIS A 274 -15.67 -11.56 -25.37
CA HIS A 274 -16.16 -10.19 -25.49
C HIS A 274 -15.03 -9.28 -25.94
N GLN A 275 -15.41 -8.15 -26.54
CA GLN A 275 -14.46 -7.12 -26.96
C GLN A 275 -15.06 -5.73 -26.79
N ASP A 276 -14.21 -4.77 -26.46
CA ASP A 276 -14.55 -3.35 -26.40
C ASP A 276 -13.29 -2.49 -26.63
N THR A 277 -13.48 -1.19 -26.85
CA THR A 277 -12.41 -0.24 -27.21
C THR A 277 -12.21 0.83 -26.13
N PHE A 278 -10.95 1.16 -25.87
CA PHE A 278 -10.54 2.05 -24.79
C PHE A 278 -9.36 2.92 -25.22
N ASN A 279 -9.19 4.10 -24.61
CA ASN A 279 -8.02 4.94 -24.92
C ASN A 279 -6.73 4.43 -24.25
N SER A 280 -6.82 3.77 -23.10
CA SER A 280 -5.68 3.21 -22.36
C SER A 280 -6.09 1.97 -21.57
N VAL A 281 -5.10 1.14 -21.26
CA VAL A 281 -5.26 -0.09 -20.47
C VAL A 281 -4.21 -0.09 -19.37
N LEU A 282 -4.64 -0.09 -18.12
CA LEU A 282 -3.81 -0.14 -16.91
C LEU A 282 -3.78 -1.55 -16.34
N TRP A 283 -2.57 -2.12 -16.32
CA TRP A 283 -2.30 -3.39 -15.66
C TRP A 283 -1.97 -3.17 -14.19
N ALA A 284 -2.91 -3.53 -13.32
CA ALA A 284 -2.72 -3.55 -11.87
C ALA A 284 -2.86 -4.99 -11.33
N VAL A 285 -2.19 -5.94 -11.99
CA VAL A 285 -2.27 -7.39 -11.68
C VAL A 285 -1.28 -7.85 -10.60
N GLY A 286 -0.64 -6.90 -9.91
CA GLY A 286 0.32 -7.12 -8.83
C GLY A 286 1.71 -6.61 -9.15
N ARG A 287 2.62 -6.83 -8.20
CA ARG A 287 4.01 -6.40 -8.28
C ARG A 287 4.94 -7.59 -8.15
N ALA A 288 6.08 -7.53 -8.80
CA ALA A 288 7.18 -8.46 -8.65
C ALA A 288 8.30 -7.76 -7.86
N PRO A 289 8.91 -8.41 -6.87
CA PRO A 289 10.08 -7.85 -6.20
C PRO A 289 11.24 -7.67 -7.20
N GLU A 290 12.05 -6.64 -7.01
CA GLU A 290 13.20 -6.36 -7.87
C GLU A 290 14.43 -7.11 -7.34
N THR A 291 14.48 -8.41 -7.62
CA THR A 291 15.49 -9.35 -7.13
C THR A 291 16.37 -9.91 -8.24
N LYS A 292 16.20 -9.45 -9.49
CA LYS A 292 17.00 -9.93 -10.64
C LYS A 292 18.50 -9.75 -10.43
N THR A 293 18.91 -8.74 -9.67
CA THR A 293 20.31 -8.50 -9.29
C THR A 293 20.86 -9.49 -8.26
N LEU A 294 20.01 -10.34 -7.69
CA LEU A 294 20.33 -11.34 -6.66
C LEU A 294 20.03 -12.78 -7.09
N ASN A 295 19.51 -12.99 -8.30
CA ASN A 295 19.10 -14.31 -8.81
C ASN A 295 18.13 -15.08 -7.89
N LEU A 296 17.30 -14.38 -7.10
CA LEU A 296 16.29 -14.95 -6.20
C LEU A 296 14.90 -14.44 -6.58
N GLU A 297 13.82 -15.15 -6.28
CA GLU A 297 12.46 -14.62 -6.52
C GLU A 297 12.01 -13.70 -5.37
N LYS A 298 12.18 -14.12 -4.12
CA LYS A 298 12.01 -13.30 -2.90
C LYS A 298 13.13 -13.61 -1.94
N ILE A 299 13.48 -12.65 -1.08
CA ILE A 299 14.51 -12.87 -0.06
C ILE A 299 13.82 -13.35 1.21
N ILE A 300 14.08 -14.60 1.58
CA ILE A 300 13.68 -15.15 2.86
C ILE A 300 14.51 -14.45 3.93
N VAL A 301 13.83 -13.92 4.94
CA VAL A 301 14.46 -13.24 6.06
C VAL A 301 13.98 -13.82 7.39
N ALA A 302 14.87 -13.81 8.38
CA ALA A 302 14.54 -14.07 9.76
C ALA A 302 13.72 -12.92 10.38
N ALA A 303 13.34 -13.08 11.65
CA ALA A 303 12.55 -12.10 12.40
C ALA A 303 13.26 -10.73 12.57
N ASP A 304 14.58 -10.72 12.46
CA ASP A 304 15.45 -9.54 12.58
C ASP A 304 15.92 -8.99 11.21
N GLU A 305 15.20 -9.35 10.14
CA GLU A 305 15.47 -8.95 8.76
C GLU A 305 16.77 -9.51 8.15
N ALA A 306 17.49 -10.40 8.87
CA ALA A 306 18.69 -11.06 8.36
C ALA A 306 18.37 -12.09 7.28
N THR A 307 19.21 -12.17 6.26
CA THR A 307 19.18 -13.24 5.25
C THR A 307 19.94 -14.48 5.75
N SER A 308 20.14 -15.48 4.88
CA SER A 308 21.04 -16.61 5.18
C SER A 308 22.51 -16.19 5.33
N VAL A 309 22.91 -15.01 4.83
CA VAL A 309 24.26 -14.45 4.99
C VAL A 309 24.25 -13.44 6.14
N PRO A 310 25.06 -13.62 7.21
CA PRO A 310 24.88 -12.88 8.47
C PRO A 310 24.97 -11.35 8.41
N ASN A 311 25.72 -10.80 7.47
CA ASN A 311 25.91 -9.36 7.30
C ASN A 311 25.03 -8.75 6.18
N ILE A 312 24.15 -9.57 5.58
CA ILE A 312 23.21 -9.16 4.53
C ILE A 312 21.78 -9.24 5.07
N PHE A 313 21.04 -8.17 4.85
CA PHE A 313 19.67 -7.99 5.33
C PHE A 313 18.74 -7.58 4.19
N ALA A 314 17.44 -7.80 4.34
CA ALA A 314 16.45 -7.32 3.39
C ALA A 314 15.20 -6.76 4.08
N ILE A 315 14.70 -5.63 3.59
CA ILE A 315 13.57 -4.89 4.19
C ILE A 315 12.57 -4.39 3.15
N GLY A 316 11.31 -4.23 3.58
CA GLY A 316 10.22 -3.78 2.71
C GLY A 316 9.76 -4.87 1.75
N ASP A 317 9.18 -4.47 0.61
CA ASP A 317 8.44 -5.36 -0.31
C ASP A 317 9.27 -6.52 -0.90
N ILE A 318 10.59 -6.47 -0.81
CA ILE A 318 11.49 -7.54 -1.28
C ILE A 318 11.61 -8.70 -0.28
N ALA A 319 11.27 -8.45 1.00
CA ALA A 319 11.33 -9.43 2.07
C ALA A 319 10.07 -10.30 2.07
N GLU A 320 10.25 -11.62 2.05
CA GLU A 320 9.13 -12.55 2.01
C GLU A 320 8.29 -12.52 3.30
N GLY A 321 6.96 -12.66 3.14
CA GLY A 321 6.03 -12.73 4.27
C GLY A 321 5.82 -11.41 5.03
N ARG A 322 6.39 -10.29 4.56
CA ARG A 322 6.23 -8.97 5.18
C ARG A 322 5.11 -8.17 4.50
N PRO A 323 4.33 -7.36 5.24
CA PRO A 323 3.36 -6.43 4.64
C PRO A 323 4.06 -5.42 3.72
N GLU A 324 3.59 -5.33 2.47
CA GLU A 324 4.11 -4.45 1.41
C GLU A 324 3.60 -2.99 1.61
N LEU A 325 3.96 -2.37 2.73
CA LEU A 325 3.49 -1.05 3.15
C LEU A 325 4.65 -0.09 3.48
N THR A 326 4.47 1.19 3.17
CA THR A 326 5.49 2.22 3.43
C THR A 326 5.86 2.35 4.91
N PRO A 327 4.89 2.43 5.87
CA PRO A 327 5.23 2.57 7.28
C PRO A 327 5.96 1.35 7.84
N THR A 328 5.62 0.14 7.40
CA THR A 328 6.31 -1.09 7.84
C THR A 328 7.75 -1.09 7.35
N ALA A 329 8.00 -0.74 6.08
CA ALA A 329 9.35 -0.62 5.53
C ALA A 329 10.18 0.45 6.26
N ILE A 330 9.59 1.61 6.58
CA ILE A 330 10.27 2.70 7.31
C ILE A 330 10.65 2.26 8.74
N LYS A 331 9.70 1.68 9.49
CA LYS A 331 9.93 1.26 10.87
C LYS A 331 10.94 0.10 10.92
N ALA A 332 10.82 -0.89 10.02
CA ALA A 332 11.78 -1.98 9.89
C ALA A 332 13.20 -1.45 9.60
N GLY A 333 13.35 -0.55 8.62
CA GLY A 333 14.64 0.05 8.28
C GLY A 333 15.28 0.82 9.43
N ARG A 334 14.49 1.62 10.17
CA ARG A 334 14.99 2.34 11.37
C ARG A 334 15.43 1.39 12.48
N LEU A 335 14.61 0.39 12.79
CA LEU A 335 14.93 -0.57 13.86
C LEU A 335 16.17 -1.39 13.49
N LEU A 336 16.25 -1.90 12.27
CA LEU A 336 17.41 -2.63 11.77
C LEU A 336 18.68 -1.78 11.88
N ALA A 337 18.66 -0.55 11.35
CA ALA A 337 19.83 0.33 11.45
C ALA A 337 20.25 0.59 12.90
N ARG A 338 19.30 0.79 13.83
CA ARG A 338 19.60 0.94 15.26
C ARG A 338 20.25 -0.30 15.86
N ARG A 339 19.83 -1.51 15.46
CA ARG A 339 20.49 -2.76 15.88
C ARG A 339 21.90 -2.85 15.34
N LEU A 340 22.10 -2.56 14.05
CA LEU A 340 23.42 -2.61 13.40
C LEU A 340 24.44 -1.63 14.01
N VAL A 341 23.99 -0.47 14.51
CA VAL A 341 24.86 0.49 15.21
C VAL A 341 24.88 0.33 16.73
N GLY A 342 24.34 -0.77 17.27
CA GLY A 342 24.37 -1.11 18.70
C GLY A 342 23.54 -0.20 19.60
N ARG A 343 22.47 0.42 19.08
CA ARG A 343 21.59 1.34 19.83
C ARG A 343 20.27 0.71 20.30
N SER A 344 19.92 -0.47 19.83
CA SER A 344 18.69 -1.16 20.18
C SER A 344 18.82 -2.66 19.94
N THR A 345 17.95 -3.43 20.59
CA THR A 345 17.68 -4.85 20.30
C THR A 345 16.24 -5.07 19.79
N GLU A 346 15.45 -3.99 19.68
CA GLU A 346 14.04 -4.01 19.28
C GLU A 346 13.87 -4.55 17.85
N LEU A 347 13.00 -5.54 17.70
CA LEU A 347 12.58 -6.09 16.40
C LEU A 347 11.31 -5.40 15.90
N MET A 348 11.08 -5.48 14.59
CA MET A 348 9.85 -4.97 14.01
C MET A 348 8.68 -5.89 14.34
N ASN A 349 7.61 -5.34 14.92
CA ASN A 349 6.34 -6.04 15.08
C ASN A 349 5.51 -5.88 13.78
N TYR A 350 5.26 -7.00 13.10
CA TYR A 350 4.46 -7.03 11.86
C TYR A 350 3.01 -7.46 12.10
N GLU A 351 2.61 -7.72 13.35
CA GLU A 351 1.24 -8.06 13.70
C GLU A 351 0.34 -6.82 13.73
N ASN A 352 -0.93 -6.98 13.35
CA ASN A 352 -1.97 -5.96 13.45
C ASN A 352 -1.59 -4.61 12.83
N VAL A 353 -0.90 -4.65 11.68
CA VAL A 353 -0.58 -3.43 10.92
C VAL A 353 -1.86 -2.91 10.27
N ALA A 354 -2.30 -1.72 10.69
CA ALA A 354 -3.45 -1.06 10.08
C ALA A 354 -3.20 -0.72 8.60
N THR A 355 -4.26 -0.85 7.81
CA THR A 355 -4.23 -0.60 6.36
C THR A 355 -5.47 0.21 5.95
N THR A 356 -5.35 1.01 4.90
CA THR A 356 -6.47 1.73 4.29
C THR A 356 -6.39 1.64 2.78
N VAL A 357 -7.51 1.24 2.17
CA VAL A 357 -7.74 1.27 0.73
C VAL A 357 -8.48 2.57 0.40
N PHE A 358 -7.86 3.43 -0.38
CA PHE A 358 -8.37 4.76 -0.73
C PHE A 358 -9.23 4.71 -2.00
N THR A 359 -10.32 3.94 -1.93
CA THR A 359 -11.43 3.93 -2.90
C THR A 359 -12.36 5.14 -2.68
N PRO A 360 -13.29 5.45 -3.60
CA PRO A 360 -14.18 6.60 -3.47
C PRO A 360 -14.97 6.63 -2.15
N LEU A 361 -15.36 5.45 -1.67
CA LEU A 361 -15.64 5.21 -0.25
C LEU A 361 -14.44 4.48 0.33
N GLU A 362 -13.73 5.09 1.27
CA GLU A 362 -12.49 4.52 1.81
C GLU A 362 -12.81 3.31 2.68
N TYR A 363 -11.88 2.35 2.73
CA TYR A 363 -11.95 1.18 3.58
C TYR A 363 -10.71 1.09 4.47
N GLY A 364 -10.90 1.21 5.77
CA GLY A 364 -9.85 1.06 6.78
C GLY A 364 -10.03 -0.23 7.57
N CYS A 365 -8.92 -0.91 7.86
CA CYS A 365 -8.94 -2.12 8.69
C CYS A 365 -7.65 -2.31 9.51
N VAL A 366 -7.79 -3.03 10.62
CA VAL A 366 -6.68 -3.49 11.45
C VAL A 366 -7.03 -4.85 12.05
N GLY A 367 -6.05 -5.75 12.12
CA GLY A 367 -6.23 -7.11 12.64
C GLY A 367 -6.73 -8.10 11.59
N LEU A 368 -7.44 -9.14 12.05
CA LEU A 368 -7.94 -10.23 11.22
C LEU A 368 -9.22 -9.83 10.51
N SER A 369 -9.42 -10.37 9.30
CA SER A 369 -10.75 -10.40 8.69
C SER A 369 -11.66 -11.38 9.42
N GLU A 370 -12.98 -11.25 9.21
CA GLU A 370 -13.96 -12.13 9.84
C GLU A 370 -13.74 -13.59 9.45
N GLU A 371 -13.57 -13.87 8.15
CA GLU A 371 -13.33 -15.22 7.64
C GLU A 371 -12.01 -15.83 8.15
N GLU A 372 -11.00 -14.99 8.40
CA GLU A 372 -9.71 -15.46 8.93
C GLU A 372 -9.78 -15.69 10.44
N ALA A 373 -10.54 -14.87 11.18
CA ALA A 373 -10.79 -15.08 12.60
C ALA A 373 -11.59 -16.38 12.83
N GLU A 374 -12.65 -16.61 12.05
CA GLU A 374 -13.42 -17.85 12.07
C GLU A 374 -12.53 -19.06 11.72
N ARG A 375 -11.67 -18.94 10.71
CA ARG A 375 -10.74 -20.02 10.32
C ARG A 375 -9.73 -20.36 11.41
N ARG A 376 -9.23 -19.36 12.16
CA ARG A 376 -8.20 -19.55 13.20
C ARG A 376 -8.76 -20.03 14.53
N HIS A 377 -9.94 -19.55 14.93
CA HIS A 377 -10.47 -19.74 16.27
C HIS A 377 -11.74 -20.62 16.31
N GLY A 378 -12.34 -20.89 15.15
CA GLY A 378 -13.63 -21.56 15.03
C GLY A 378 -14.78 -20.54 15.07
N LYS A 379 -15.77 -20.72 14.20
CA LYS A 379 -16.92 -19.82 14.07
C LYS A 379 -17.67 -19.61 15.37
N ASP A 380 -17.84 -20.67 16.15
CA ASP A 380 -18.55 -20.61 17.42
C ASP A 380 -17.80 -19.76 18.47
N GLN A 381 -16.49 -19.57 18.33
CA GLN A 381 -15.68 -18.74 19.25
C GLN A 381 -15.61 -17.26 18.83
N ILE A 382 -16.29 -16.86 17.76
CA ILE A 382 -16.25 -15.49 17.24
C ILE A 382 -17.60 -14.79 17.46
N GLU A 383 -17.53 -13.53 17.91
CA GLU A 383 -18.65 -12.61 17.95
C GLU A 383 -18.33 -11.39 17.07
N VAL A 384 -19.30 -10.95 16.26
CA VAL A 384 -19.11 -9.83 15.34
C VAL A 384 -20.15 -8.76 15.64
N TYR A 385 -19.67 -7.63 16.16
CA TYR A 385 -20.48 -6.43 16.40
C TYR A 385 -20.46 -5.54 15.16
N HIS A 386 -21.61 -5.04 14.72
CA HIS A 386 -21.67 -4.29 13.46
C HIS A 386 -22.84 -3.30 13.37
N ALA A 387 -22.69 -2.30 12.50
CA ALA A 387 -23.73 -1.32 12.21
C ALA A 387 -23.48 -0.67 10.83
N PHE A 388 -24.56 -0.33 10.13
CA PHE A 388 -24.52 0.72 9.10
C PHE A 388 -24.66 2.08 9.76
N TYR A 389 -24.12 3.12 9.14
CA TYR A 389 -24.22 4.47 9.68
C TYR A 389 -24.27 5.51 8.57
N LYS A 390 -24.65 6.74 8.89
CA LYS A 390 -24.68 7.85 7.93
C LYS A 390 -23.81 9.00 8.43
N PRO A 391 -22.73 9.37 7.71
CA PRO A 391 -21.99 10.60 8.00
C PRO A 391 -22.93 11.80 8.04
N LEU A 392 -22.79 12.68 9.03
CA LEU A 392 -23.64 13.86 9.15
C LEU A 392 -23.52 14.74 7.90
N GLU A 393 -22.33 14.84 7.33
CA GLU A 393 -22.03 15.62 6.12
C GLU A 393 -22.84 15.12 4.91
N PHE A 394 -23.22 13.84 4.89
CA PHE A 394 -23.99 13.23 3.81
C PHE A 394 -25.49 13.56 3.88
N THR A 395 -25.98 14.12 5.00
CA THR A 395 -27.40 14.42 5.18
C THR A 395 -27.86 15.56 4.26
N VAL A 396 -27.29 16.76 4.41
CA VAL A 396 -27.60 17.92 3.57
C VAL A 396 -27.11 17.71 2.13
N ALA A 397 -26.00 16.99 1.94
CA ALA A 397 -25.55 16.60 0.60
C ALA A 397 -26.45 15.53 -0.06
N GLU A 398 -27.40 14.96 0.68
CA GLU A 398 -28.26 13.83 0.28
C GLU A 398 -27.47 12.71 -0.41
N ARG A 399 -26.31 12.40 0.16
CA ARG A 399 -25.46 11.32 -0.34
C ARG A 399 -25.97 9.99 0.16
N ASP A 400 -25.80 8.97 -0.68
CA ASP A 400 -26.00 7.59 -0.29
C ASP A 400 -24.95 7.19 0.76
N ALA A 401 -25.43 6.53 1.81
CA ALA A 401 -24.63 6.01 2.91
C ALA A 401 -24.86 4.51 3.13
N THR A 402 -25.56 3.82 2.23
CA THR A 402 -25.93 2.41 2.39
C THR A 402 -24.72 1.46 2.43
N GLN A 403 -23.53 1.91 2.03
CA GLN A 403 -22.26 1.15 2.19
C GLN A 403 -21.33 1.72 3.28
N CYS A 404 -21.75 2.76 4.01
CA CYS A 404 -21.06 3.20 5.22
C CYS A 404 -21.36 2.20 6.34
N TYR A 405 -20.36 1.40 6.69
CA TYR A 405 -20.54 0.24 7.55
C TYR A 405 -19.30 0.01 8.41
N ILE A 406 -19.54 -0.46 9.62
CA ILE A 406 -18.51 -0.79 10.57
C ILE A 406 -18.72 -2.20 11.13
N LYS A 407 -17.63 -2.90 11.39
CA LYS A 407 -17.67 -4.11 12.21
C LYS A 407 -16.42 -4.30 13.05
N VAL A 408 -16.62 -4.94 14.20
CA VAL A 408 -15.59 -5.34 15.14
C VAL A 408 -15.73 -6.85 15.36
N VAL A 409 -14.65 -7.57 15.09
CA VAL A 409 -14.54 -9.02 15.23
C VAL A 409 -13.85 -9.31 16.56
N CYS A 410 -14.53 -10.03 17.45
CA CYS A 410 -14.07 -10.34 18.81
C CYS A 410 -14.04 -11.85 19.06
N LEU A 411 -13.24 -12.28 20.04
CA LEU A 411 -13.50 -13.56 20.71
C LEU A 411 -14.83 -13.48 21.45
N GLN A 412 -15.62 -14.55 21.42
CA GLN A 412 -16.91 -14.61 22.11
C GLN A 412 -16.72 -14.73 23.63
N GLU A 413 -15.79 -15.59 24.04
CA GLU A 413 -15.54 -15.92 25.44
C GLU A 413 -14.40 -15.07 26.03
N GLY A 414 -14.29 -15.11 27.36
CA GLY A 414 -13.27 -14.37 28.11
C GLY A 414 -13.50 -12.85 28.06
N GLU A 415 -12.42 -12.08 27.94
CA GLU A 415 -12.46 -10.61 27.94
C GLU A 415 -12.95 -10.01 26.61
N GLN A 416 -13.46 -10.82 25.68
CA GLN A 416 -13.91 -10.38 24.36
C GLN A 416 -12.85 -9.55 23.63
N ARG A 417 -11.63 -10.10 23.54
CA ARG A 417 -10.51 -9.46 22.85
C ARG A 417 -10.90 -9.16 21.40
N VAL A 418 -10.62 -7.93 20.97
CA VAL A 418 -10.82 -7.51 19.58
C VAL A 418 -9.71 -8.13 18.72
N LEU A 419 -10.11 -8.89 17.72
CA LEU A 419 -9.25 -9.56 16.75
C LEU A 419 -9.17 -8.77 15.44
N GLY A 420 -10.22 -8.04 15.09
CA GLY A 420 -10.31 -7.28 13.84
C GLY A 420 -11.25 -6.08 13.96
N LEU A 421 -10.93 -5.00 13.26
CA LEU A 421 -11.77 -3.81 13.14
C LEU A 421 -11.80 -3.40 11.67
N HIS A 422 -12.99 -3.13 11.15
CA HIS A 422 -13.23 -2.77 9.77
C HIS A 422 -14.19 -1.59 9.68
N PHE A 423 -13.89 -0.65 8.80
CA PHE A 423 -14.63 0.59 8.63
C PHE A 423 -14.68 0.99 7.15
N THR A 424 -15.87 1.09 6.56
CA THR A 424 -16.08 1.71 5.24
C THR A 424 -16.76 3.06 5.41
N GLY A 425 -16.16 4.11 4.86
CA GLY A 425 -16.62 5.48 5.11
C GLY A 425 -15.66 6.58 4.68
N PRO A 426 -16.05 7.85 4.84
CA PRO A 426 -15.12 8.96 4.68
C PRO A 426 -14.03 8.90 5.76
N ASN A 427 -12.80 9.28 5.40
CA ASN A 427 -11.66 9.40 6.32
C ASN A 427 -11.31 8.10 7.06
N ALA A 428 -11.52 6.95 6.42
CA ALA A 428 -11.36 5.64 7.05
C ALA A 428 -9.95 5.41 7.63
N GLY A 429 -8.93 5.98 6.98
CA GLY A 429 -7.55 5.91 7.48
C GLY A 429 -7.34 6.67 8.79
N GLU A 430 -7.96 7.85 8.92
CA GLU A 430 -7.86 8.66 10.14
C GLU A 430 -8.54 7.95 11.33
N VAL A 431 -9.73 7.38 11.08
CA VAL A 431 -10.46 6.58 12.07
C VAL A 431 -9.63 5.36 12.49
N THR A 432 -9.20 4.55 11.52
CA THR A 432 -8.51 3.28 11.79
C THR A 432 -7.17 3.48 12.51
N GLN A 433 -6.43 4.54 12.18
CA GLN A 433 -5.15 4.84 12.82
C GLN A 433 -5.31 5.03 14.33
N GLY A 434 -6.35 5.74 14.78
CA GLY A 434 -6.64 5.93 16.21
C GLY A 434 -6.88 4.61 16.94
N PHE A 435 -7.75 3.74 16.38
CA PHE A 435 -8.07 2.45 17.00
C PHE A 435 -6.94 1.41 16.93
N SER A 436 -6.04 1.52 15.94
CA SER A 436 -4.91 0.59 15.80
C SER A 436 -3.97 0.57 17.01
N LEU A 437 -3.88 1.68 17.76
CA LEU A 437 -3.14 1.74 19.01
C LEU A 437 -3.71 0.75 20.04
N GLY A 438 -5.03 0.63 20.11
CA GLY A 438 -5.71 -0.28 21.03
C GLY A 438 -5.27 -1.73 20.84
N PHE A 439 -4.97 -2.16 19.61
CA PHE A 439 -4.49 -3.52 19.33
C PHE A 439 -3.14 -3.81 20.00
N GLN A 440 -2.27 -2.81 20.11
CA GLN A 440 -0.99 -2.92 20.82
C GLN A 440 -1.19 -2.95 22.35
N CYS A 441 -2.32 -2.43 22.84
CA CYS A 441 -2.67 -2.37 24.26
C CYS A 441 -3.65 -3.47 24.71
N GLY A 442 -3.97 -4.45 23.86
CA GLY A 442 -4.92 -5.51 24.20
C GLY A 442 -6.39 -5.04 24.20
N LEU A 443 -6.82 -4.34 23.16
CA LEU A 443 -8.20 -3.87 23.00
C LEU A 443 -9.23 -5.00 23.18
N THR A 444 -10.28 -4.70 23.94
CA THR A 444 -11.43 -5.58 24.20
C THR A 444 -12.70 -4.85 23.79
N TYR A 445 -13.79 -5.60 23.58
CA TYR A 445 -15.10 -4.99 23.32
C TYR A 445 -15.55 -4.08 24.47
N GLU A 446 -15.24 -4.43 25.72
CA GLU A 446 -15.56 -3.60 26.89
C GLU A 446 -14.86 -2.23 26.86
N HIS A 447 -13.60 -2.17 26.42
CA HIS A 447 -12.90 -0.90 26.23
C HIS A 447 -13.64 0.01 25.23
N LEU A 448 -14.15 -0.56 24.12
CA LEU A 448 -14.94 0.20 23.14
C LEU A 448 -16.23 0.71 23.76
N ARG A 449 -17.01 -0.16 24.41
CA ARG A 449 -18.30 0.18 25.02
C ARG A 449 -18.21 1.24 26.11
N ASN A 450 -17.12 1.25 26.88
CA ASN A 450 -16.91 2.19 27.98
C ASN A 450 -16.31 3.53 27.51
N THR A 451 -15.86 3.63 26.26
CA THR A 451 -15.30 4.87 25.71
C THR A 451 -16.42 5.86 25.40
N VAL A 452 -16.30 7.08 25.95
CA VAL A 452 -17.25 8.16 25.65
C VAL A 452 -17.04 8.67 24.22
N ARG A 453 -18.14 8.78 23.48
CA ARG A 453 -18.18 9.26 22.11
C ARG A 453 -17.85 10.75 21.97
N THR A 454 -17.15 11.08 20.89
CA THR A 454 -17.03 12.44 20.36
C THR A 454 -18.10 12.66 19.29
N HIS A 455 -18.96 13.66 19.46
CA HIS A 455 -20.15 13.84 18.63
C HIS A 455 -20.22 15.26 18.00
N PRO A 456 -20.62 15.41 16.72
CA PRO A 456 -20.92 14.36 15.74
C PRO A 456 -19.67 13.89 14.99
N THR A 457 -19.40 12.59 14.95
CA THR A 457 -18.31 12.02 14.14
C THR A 457 -18.71 10.70 13.47
N CYS A 458 -17.98 10.25 12.45
CA CYS A 458 -18.16 8.88 11.95
C CYS A 458 -17.52 7.83 12.90
N ALA A 459 -16.47 8.23 13.62
CA ALA A 459 -15.69 7.34 14.47
C ALA A 459 -16.46 6.92 15.74
N GLU A 460 -17.40 7.73 16.24
CA GLU A 460 -18.19 7.38 17.42
C GLU A 460 -19.03 6.10 17.22
N GLU A 461 -19.37 5.76 15.98
CA GLU A 461 -20.17 4.58 15.69
C GLU A 461 -19.47 3.30 16.15
N LEU A 462 -18.13 3.25 16.12
CA LEU A 462 -17.34 2.12 16.62
C LEU A 462 -17.50 1.88 18.12
N VAL A 463 -17.75 2.93 18.92
CA VAL A 463 -17.95 2.82 20.37
C VAL A 463 -19.43 2.72 20.76
N LYS A 464 -20.34 2.78 19.78
CA LYS A 464 -21.80 2.60 19.94
C LYS A 464 -22.29 1.20 19.56
N LEU A 465 -21.42 0.37 18.97
CA LEU A 465 -21.75 -0.97 18.49
C LEU A 465 -22.34 -1.88 19.57
N ASN A 466 -23.58 -2.36 19.35
CA ASN A 466 -24.28 -3.27 20.25
C ASN A 466 -25.00 -4.43 19.55
N ILE A 467 -25.24 -4.33 18.23
CA ILE A 467 -25.86 -5.38 17.42
C ILE A 467 -24.79 -6.40 17.03
N THR A 468 -25.08 -7.68 17.23
CA THR A 468 -24.22 -8.78 16.79
C THR A 468 -24.82 -9.53 15.61
N LYS A 469 -23.98 -10.01 14.69
CA LYS A 469 -24.44 -10.87 13.59
C LYS A 469 -25.16 -12.12 14.09
N ARG A 470 -24.69 -12.72 15.19
CA ARG A 470 -25.28 -13.91 15.79
C ARG A 470 -26.71 -13.69 16.29
N SER A 471 -27.03 -12.47 16.73
CA SER A 471 -28.38 -12.11 17.18
C SER A 471 -29.42 -12.12 16.06
N GLY A 472 -29.01 -11.98 14.80
CA GLY A 472 -29.90 -11.87 13.65
C GLY A 472 -30.68 -10.55 13.56
N LEU A 473 -30.39 -9.58 14.44
CA LEU A 473 -31.00 -8.25 14.39
C LEU A 473 -30.47 -7.44 13.20
N ASP A 474 -31.30 -6.53 12.69
CA ASP A 474 -30.95 -5.65 11.58
C ASP A 474 -29.92 -4.59 12.04
N ALA A 475 -28.76 -4.55 11.38
CA ALA A 475 -27.68 -3.62 11.65
C ALA A 475 -27.91 -2.21 11.07
N THR A 476 -29.03 -1.98 10.38
CA THR A 476 -29.40 -0.68 9.84
C THR A 476 -29.81 0.27 10.97
N VAL A 477 -29.12 1.39 11.10
CA VAL A 477 -29.46 2.41 12.11
C VAL A 477 -30.76 3.12 11.71
N THR A 478 -31.77 3.03 12.58
CA THR A 478 -33.16 3.51 12.33
C THR A 478 -33.48 4.86 12.98
N GLY A 479 -32.48 5.70 13.25
CA GLY A 479 -32.70 7.03 13.83
C GLY A 479 -31.46 7.93 13.75
N CYS A 480 -31.66 9.22 14.05
CA CYS A 480 -30.58 10.20 14.23
C CYS A 480 -29.77 9.92 15.50
#